data_AF-A0A7V8XGW8-F1
#
_entry.id   AF-A0A7V8XGW8-F1
#
_cell.length_a   1.000
_cell.length_b   1.000
_cell.length_c   1.000
_cell.angle_alpha   90.00
_cell.angle_beta   90.00
_cell.angle_gamma   90.00
#
_symmetry.space_group_name_H-M   'P 1'
#
loop_
_entity.id
_entity.type
_entity.pdbx_description
1 polymer ?
#
loop_
_entity_poly.entity_id
_entity_poly.type
_entity_poly.pdbx_seq_one_letter_code
_entity_poly.pdbx_strand_id
1 'polypeptide(L)' 'MVRVLVAGLVGMVIAIIVGPTFIDWLRKRSIGQHIREEGPAGHATKQGTPTMGGLLILFAALVPALVV' A
#
# COMPACT_ATOMS: atom_id res chain seq x y z
N MET A 1 21.44 -3.08 -16.16
CA MET A 1 20.37 -4.11 -16.09
C MET A 1 20.33 -4.83 -14.76
N VAL A 2 21.43 -5.43 -14.28
CA VAL A 2 21.45 -6.14 -12.99
C VAL A 2 20.99 -5.29 -11.81
N ARG A 3 21.47 -4.03 -11.69
CA ARG A 3 21.05 -3.10 -10.62
C ARG A 3 19.54 -2.84 -10.58
N VAL A 4 18.90 -2.73 -11.75
CA VAL A 4 17.45 -2.51 -11.87
C VAL A 4 16.68 -3.74 -11.38
N LEU A 5 17.14 -4.94 -11.73
CA LEU A 5 16.54 -6.19 -11.24
C LEU A 5 16.69 -6.33 -9.72
N VAL A 6 17.86 -5.98 -9.17
CA VAL A 6 18.11 -6.00 -7.72
C VAL A 6 17.20 -4.99 -7.02
N ALA A 7 17.10 -3.75 -7.52
CA ALA A 7 16.21 -2.73 -6.95
C ALA A 7 14.75 -3.20 -6.94
N GLY A 8 14.27 -3.81 -8.02
CA GLY A 8 12.91 -4.35 -8.11
C GLY A 8 12.65 -5.51 -7.12
N LEU A 9 13.60 -6.44 -7.00
CA LEU A 9 13.52 -7.54 -6.03
C LEU A 9 13.48 -7.03 -4.59
N VAL A 10 14.36 -6.08 -4.25
CA VAL A 10 14.39 -5.48 -2.91
C VAL A 10 13.08 -4.74 -2.64
N GLY A 11 12.55 -3.98 -3.60
CA GLY A 11 11.27 -3.28 -3.45
C GLY A 11 10.08 -4.22 -3.24
N MET A 12 10.04 -5.35 -3.96
CA MET A 12 9.04 -6.39 -3.76
C MET A 12 9.10 -6.97 -2.35
N VAL A 13 10.31 -7.31 -1.86
CA VAL A 13 10.49 -7.85 -0.50
C VAL A 13 10.03 -6.84 0.56
N ILE A 14 10.38 -5.56 0.40
CA ILE A 14 9.93 -4.49 1.30
C ILE A 14 8.40 -4.41 1.33
N ALA A 15 7.75 -4.39 0.15
CA ALA A 15 6.29 -4.27 0.07
C ALA A 15 5.56 -5.44 0.73
N ILE A 16 6.06 -6.67 0.59
CA ILE A 16 5.46 -7.88 1.19
C ILE A 16 5.62 -7.86 2.72
N ILE A 17 6.81 -7.52 3.23
CA ILE A 17 7.10 -7.56 4.67
C ILE A 17 6.42 -6.39 5.41
N VAL A 18 6.48 -5.19 4.83
CA VAL A 18 5.96 -3.96 5.47
C VAL A 18 4.47 -3.76 5.20
N GLY A 19 3.92 -4.38 4.16
CA GLY A 19 2.51 -4.26 3.76
C GLY A 19 1.50 -4.48 4.88
N PRO A 20 1.51 -5.64 5.57
CA PRO A 20 0.54 -5.94 6.62
C PRO A 20 0.57 -4.93 7.77
N THR A 21 1.77 -4.57 8.23
CA THR A 21 1.93 -3.63 9.34
C THR A 21 1.51 -2.21 8.96
N PHE A 22 1.77 -1.80 7.71
CA PHE A 22 1.32 -0.52 7.18
C PHE A 22 -0.20 -0.46 7.01
N ILE A 23 -0.82 -1.53 6.52
CA ILE A 23 -2.28 -1.68 6.40
C ILE A 23 -2.95 -1.57 7.78
N ASP A 24 -2.43 -2.27 8.78
CA ASP A 24 -2.96 -2.20 10.15
C ASP A 24 -2.78 -0.80 10.76
N TRP A 25 -1.66 -0.13 10.47
CA TRP A 25 -1.43 1.24 10.89
C TRP A 25 -2.44 2.23 10.28
N LEU A 26 -2.74 2.11 8.99
CA LEU A 26 -3.76 2.92 8.31
C LEU A 26 -5.16 2.67 8.90
N ARG A 27 -5.49 1.40 9.15
CA ARG A 27 -6.76 1.01 9.76
C ARG A 27 -6.93 1.59 11.16
N LYS A 28 -5.88 1.54 12.00
CA LYS A 28 -5.87 2.12 13.36
C LYS A 28 -6.06 3.63 13.38
N ARG A 29 -5.65 4.33 12.32
CA ARG A 29 -5.84 5.79 12.18
C ARG A 29 -7.14 6.18 11.51
N SER A 30 -8.02 5.21 11.23
CA SER A 30 -9.28 5.44 10.50
C SER A 30 -9.06 6.12 9.14
N ILE A 31 -7.90 5.89 8.53
CA ILE A 31 -7.59 6.35 7.17
C ILE A 31 -8.18 5.31 6.21
N GLY A 32 -9.51 5.24 6.17
CA GLY A 32 -10.29 4.28 5.40
C GLY A 32 -11.29 4.96 4.49
N GLN A 33 -11.73 4.25 3.43
CA GLN A 33 -12.78 4.77 2.56
C GLN A 33 -14.10 4.84 3.34
N HIS A 34 -14.67 6.04 3.41
CA HIS A 34 -16.04 6.24 3.84
C HIS A 34 -16.96 6.09 2.62
N ILE A 35 -17.83 5.07 2.64
CA ILE A 35 -18.78 4.82 1.55
C ILE A 35 -20.08 5.53 1.88
N ARG A 36 -20.63 6.26 0.90
CA ARG A 36 -21.90 6.97 1.01
C ARG A 36 -23.06 5.97 0.94
N GLU A 37 -24.09 6.17 1.76
CA GLU A 37 -25.25 5.26 1.85
C GLU A 37 -26.09 5.23 0.57
N GLU A 38 -26.07 6.29 -0.25
CA GLU A 38 -26.78 6.36 -1.54
C GLU A 38 -26.11 5.55 -2.67
N GLY A 39 -24.99 4.88 -2.38
CA GLY A 39 -24.24 4.10 -3.36
C GLY A 39 -24.87 2.73 -3.67
N PRO A 40 -24.47 2.09 -4.79
CA PRO A 40 -24.85 0.71 -5.09
C PRO A 40 -24.49 -0.24 -3.93
N ALA A 41 -25.38 -1.18 -3.58
CA ALA A 41 -25.22 -2.08 -2.43
C ALA A 41 -23.86 -2.81 -2.37
N GLY A 42 -23.26 -3.13 -3.52
CA GLY A 42 -21.94 -3.75 -3.60
C GLY A 42 -20.80 -2.89 -3.04
N HIS A 43 -20.95 -1.57 -2.94
CA HIS A 43 -19.92 -0.68 -2.40
C HIS A 43 -19.80 -0.75 -0.88
N ALA A 44 -20.84 -1.19 -0.16
CA ALA A 44 -20.79 -1.36 1.30
C ALA A 44 -19.71 -2.36 1.73
N THR A 45 -19.34 -3.32 0.86
CA THR A 45 -18.26 -4.28 1.13
C THR A 45 -16.88 -3.65 1.25
N LYS A 46 -16.68 -2.44 0.71
CA LYS A 46 -15.41 -1.71 0.75
C LYS A 46 -15.29 -0.79 1.98
N GLN A 47 -16.31 -0.72 2.83
CA GLN A 47 -16.30 0.07 4.07
C GLN A 47 -15.06 -0.27 4.90
N GLY A 48 -14.28 0.75 5.28
CA GLY A 48 -13.10 0.55 6.14
C GLY A 48 -11.88 -0.03 5.43
N THR A 49 -11.90 -0.17 4.10
CA THR A 49 -10.68 -0.45 3.32
C THR A 49 -9.73 0.75 3.46
N PRO A 50 -8.48 0.54 3.92
CA PRO A 50 -7.55 1.63 4.15
C PRO A 50 -7.24 2.38 2.85
N THR A 51 -7.18 3.70 2.92
CA THR A 51 -6.74 4.57 1.82
C THR A 51 -5.24 4.83 1.98
N MET A 52 -4.54 5.19 0.90
CA MET A 52 -3.09 5.47 0.88
C MET A 52 -2.12 4.28 0.75
N GLY A 53 -2.56 3.11 0.27
CA GLY A 53 -1.64 2.00 -0.06
C GLY A 53 -0.53 2.37 -1.05
N GLY A 54 -0.78 3.35 -1.94
CA GLY A 54 0.23 3.85 -2.89
C GLY A 54 1.47 4.46 -2.25
N LEU A 55 1.38 5.00 -1.03
CA LEU A 55 2.56 5.52 -0.32
C LEU A 55 3.59 4.42 -0.04
N LEU A 56 3.12 3.23 0.34
CA LEU A 56 3.99 2.07 0.54
C LEU A 56 4.68 1.66 -0.77
N ILE A 57 3.93 1.65 -1.87
CA ILE A 57 4.48 1.26 -3.19
C ILE A 57 5.54 2.27 -3.65
N LEU A 58 5.27 3.57 -3.52
CA LEU A 58 6.24 4.61 -3.84
C LEU A 58 7.49 4.50 -2.98
N PHE A 59 7.32 4.29 -1.67
CA PHE A 59 8.45 4.10 -0.76
C PHE A 59 9.28 2.85 -1.11
N ALA A 60 8.61 1.72 -1.32
CA ALA A 60 9.24 0.44 -1.67
C ALA A 60 9.92 0.48 -3.05
N ALA A 61 9.46 1.33 -3.97
CA ALA A 61 10.10 1.50 -5.28
C ALA A 61 11.28 2.50 -5.23
N LEU A 62 11.10 3.64 -4.55
CA LEU A 62 12.09 4.73 -4.55
C LEU A 62 13.32 4.41 -3.72
N VAL A 63 13.15 3.83 -2.53
CA VAL A 63 14.29 3.56 -1.63
C VAL A 63 15.33 2.65 -2.29
N PRO A 64 14.96 1.49 -2.86
CA PRO A 64 15.93 0.64 -3.54
C PRO A 64 16.48 1.27 -4.83
N ALA A 65 15.66 2.02 -5.57
CA ALA A 65 16.10 2.67 -6.80
C ALA A 65 17.17 3.75 -6.56
N LEU A 66 17.18 4.39 -5.39
CA LEU A 66 18.15 5.43 -5.03
C LEU A 66 19.43 4.85 -4.39
N VAL A 67 19.35 3.68 -3.75
CA VAL A 67 20.45 3.10 -2.98
C VAL A 67 21.25 2.07 -3.78
N VAL A 68 20.61 1.32 -4.69
CA VAL A 68 21.20 0.21 -5.47
C VAL A 68 21.79 0.70 -6.78
#